data_AF-A0A9E0ZRZ6-F1
#
_entry.id   AF-A0A9E0ZRZ6-F1
#
_cell.length_a   1.000
_cell.length_b   1.000
_cell.length_c   1.000
_cell.angle_alpha   90.00
_cell.angle_beta   90.00
_cell.angle_gamma   90.00
#
_symmetry.space_group_name_H-M   'P 1'
#
loop_
_entity.id
_entity.type
_entity.pdbx_description
1 polymer ?
#
loop_
_entity_poly.entity_id
_entity_poly.type
_entity_poly.pdbx_seq_one_letter_code
_entity_poly.pdbx_strand_id
1 'polypeptide(L)'
;MTQAEKQAIMAEYATHEGDTGSAQVQVAVLTKRINDLTEHLKTHKKDHHSRRGLLKMVGHRRNLLAYIYKNDVNEYRELIAKLGIRNTLERNLAENED
;
A
#
# COMPACT_ATOMS: atom_id res chain seq x y z
N MET A 1 -6.22 0.09 13.43
CA MET A 1 -7.28 -0.44 12.56
C MET A 1 -8.11 -1.52 13.24
N THR A 2 -9.41 -1.30 13.34
CA THR A 2 -10.44 -2.25 13.80
C THR A 2 -10.91 -3.17 12.67
N GLN A 3 -11.71 -4.19 12.99
CA GLN A 3 -12.29 -5.08 11.97
C GLN A 3 -13.24 -4.34 11.03
N ALA A 4 -14.09 -3.45 11.57
CA ALA A 4 -15.04 -2.67 10.78
C ALA A 4 -14.33 -1.72 9.80
N GLU A 5 -13.28 -1.02 10.26
CA GLU A 5 -12.46 -0.18 9.37
C GLU A 5 -11.81 -0.99 8.26
N LYS A 6 -11.30 -2.20 8.57
CA LYS A 6 -10.72 -3.07 7.55
C LYS A 6 -11.75 -3.46 6.51
N GLN A 7 -12.96 -3.86 6.92
CA GLN A 7 -14.03 -4.25 6.00
C GLN A 7 -14.47 -3.08 5.11
N ALA A 8 -14.57 -1.87 5.66
CA ALA A 8 -14.88 -0.67 4.88
C ALA A 8 -13.83 -0.40 3.79
N ILE A 9 -12.54 -0.49 4.14
CA ILE A 9 -11.45 -0.35 3.16
C ILE A 9 -11.51 -1.47 2.11
N MET A 10 -11.79 -2.70 2.51
CA MET A 10 -11.92 -3.80 1.54
C MET A 10 -13.05 -3.54 0.55
N ALA A 11 -14.21 -3.08 1.01
CA ALA A 11 -15.35 -2.76 0.16
C ALA A 11 -15.07 -1.56 -0.77
N GLU A 12 -14.37 -0.53 -0.30
CA GLU A 12 -14.07 0.68 -1.09
C GLU A 12 -13.07 0.45 -2.23
N TYR A 13 -12.20 -0.56 -2.09
CA TYR A 13 -11.13 -0.88 -3.05
C TYR A 13 -11.32 -2.24 -3.73
N ALA A 14 -12.47 -2.89 -3.52
CA ALA A 14 -12.85 -4.12 -4.21
C ALA A 14 -12.94 -3.89 -5.73
N THR A 15 -12.36 -4.79 -6.52
CA THR A 15 -12.46 -4.72 -8.00
C THR A 15 -13.69 -5.44 -8.54
N HIS A 16 -14.28 -6.32 -7.74
CA HIS A 16 -15.50 -7.05 -8.06
C HIS A 16 -16.28 -7.36 -6.77
N GLU A 17 -17.54 -7.77 -6.92
CA GLU A 17 -18.35 -8.21 -5.78
C GLU A 17 -17.68 -9.40 -5.07
N GLY A 18 -17.58 -9.33 -3.75
CA GLY A 18 -16.92 -10.35 -2.93
C GLY A 18 -15.38 -10.34 -2.96
N ASP A 19 -14.75 -9.33 -3.57
CA ASP A 19 -13.29 -9.20 -3.54
C ASP A 19 -12.78 -8.93 -2.12
N THR A 20 -11.96 -9.84 -1.61
CA THR A 20 -11.35 -9.77 -0.29
C THR A 20 -9.83 -9.87 -0.32
N GLY A 21 -9.24 -10.01 -1.52
CA GLY A 21 -7.88 -10.50 -1.67
C GLY A 21 -7.13 -9.99 -2.88
N SER A 22 -7.74 -9.16 -3.74
CA SER A 22 -7.02 -8.54 -4.86
C SER A 22 -5.82 -7.73 -4.39
N ALA A 23 -4.88 -7.50 -5.31
CA ALA A 23 -3.70 -6.69 -5.02
C ALA A 23 -4.10 -5.25 -4.61
N GLN A 24 -5.14 -4.71 -5.23
CA GLN A 24 -5.72 -3.39 -4.95
C GLN A 24 -6.22 -3.30 -3.51
N VAL A 25 -7.05 -4.25 -3.08
CA VAL A 25 -7.55 -4.35 -1.69
C VAL A 25 -6.40 -4.50 -0.69
N GLN A 26 -5.45 -5.39 -0.96
CA GLN A 26 -4.31 -5.61 -0.08
C GLN A 26 -3.43 -4.35 0.06
N VAL A 27 -3.18 -3.63 -1.03
CA VAL A 27 -2.43 -2.37 -1.02
C VAL A 27 -3.14 -1.29 -0.19
N ALA A 28 -4.47 -1.18 -0.29
CA ALA A 28 -5.26 -0.24 0.50
C ALA A 28 -5.17 -0.56 2.00
N VAL A 29 -5.37 -1.83 2.38
CA VAL A 29 -5.27 -2.28 3.78
C VAL A 29 -3.86 -2.08 4.34
N LEU A 30 -2.82 -2.42 3.57
CA LEU A 30 -1.42 -2.18 3.98
C LEU A 30 -1.14 -0.70 4.16
N THR A 31 -1.67 0.16 3.29
CA THR A 31 -1.48 1.61 3.38
C THR A 31 -2.06 2.16 4.67
N LYS A 32 -3.28 1.78 5.04
CA LYS A 32 -3.86 2.17 6.34
C LYS A 32 -3.00 1.71 7.51
N ARG A 33 -2.56 0.45 7.52
CA ARG A 33 -1.70 -0.10 8.58
C ARG A 33 -0.35 0.60 8.68
N ILE A 34 0.26 0.92 7.55
CA ILE A 34 1.52 1.68 7.47
C ILE A 34 1.34 3.06 8.06
N ASN A 35 0.25 3.76 7.74
CA ASN A 35 -0.04 5.09 8.27
C ASN A 35 -0.27 5.05 9.78
N ASP A 36 -1.12 4.14 10.27
CA ASP A 36 -1.37 3.94 11.71
C ASP A 36 -0.05 3.67 12.48
N LEU A 37 0.78 2.75 11.96
CA LEU A 37 2.05 2.39 12.61
C LEU A 37 3.10 3.50 12.51
N THR A 38 3.07 4.30 11.45
CA THR A 38 3.94 5.46 11.31
C THR A 38 3.63 6.49 12.39
N GLU A 39 2.36 6.79 12.66
CA GLU A 39 1.97 7.69 13.76
C GLU A 39 2.39 7.13 15.12
N HIS A 40 2.18 5.83 15.39
CA HIS A 40 2.64 5.17 16.61
C HIS A 40 4.15 5.32 16.81
N LEU A 41 4.96 5.15 15.76
CA LEU A 41 6.40 5.24 15.86
C LEU A 41 6.94 6.68 16.03
N LYS A 42 6.14 7.72 15.74
CA LYS A 42 6.53 9.11 16.04
C LYS A 42 6.63 9.35 17.54
N THR A 43 5.73 8.77 18.32
CA THR A 43 5.76 8.85 19.79
C THR A 43 6.68 7.78 20.39
N HIS A 44 6.67 6.56 19.84
CA HIS A 44 7.45 5.41 20.33
C HIS A 44 8.77 5.19 19.56
N LYS A 45 9.67 6.17 19.60
CA LYS A 45 10.90 6.17 18.79
C LYS A 45 11.85 4.97 19.03
N LYS A 46 11.78 4.32 20.20
CA LYS A 46 12.63 3.16 20.55
C LYS A 46 11.98 1.80 20.23
N ASP A 47 10.79 1.78 19.65
CA ASP A 47 10.14 0.53 19.26
C ASP A 47 10.73 0.00 17.93
N HIS A 48 11.89 -0.67 18.05
CA HIS A 48 12.62 -1.23 16.91
C HIS A 48 11.90 -2.44 16.29
N HIS A 49 11.13 -3.19 17.08
CA HIS A 49 10.40 -4.36 16.60
C HIS A 49 9.28 -3.94 15.64
N SER A 50 8.46 -2.97 16.06
CA SER A 50 7.42 -2.38 15.22
C SER A 50 7.99 -1.71 13.97
N ARG A 51 9.12 -1.00 14.07
CA ARG A 51 9.81 -0.43 12.91
C ARG A 51 10.23 -1.50 11.89
N ARG A 52 10.73 -2.65 12.35
CA ARG A 52 11.05 -3.77 11.45
C ARG A 52 9.78 -4.30 10.77
N GLY A 53 8.67 -4.41 11.49
CA GLY A 53 7.37 -4.77 10.93
C GLY A 53 6.89 -3.79 9.86
N LEU A 54 7.03 -2.48 10.12
CA LEU A 54 6.72 -1.41 9.17
C LEU A 54 7.49 -1.58 7.86
N LEU A 55 8.81 -1.78 7.93
CA LEU A 55 9.65 -1.94 6.74
C LEU A 55 9.23 -3.16 5.91
N LYS A 56 8.86 -4.27 6.54
CA LYS A 56 8.32 -5.44 5.84
C LYS A 56 7.00 -5.12 5.13
N MET A 57 6.08 -4.39 5.78
CA MET A 57 4.82 -3.98 5.17
C MET A 57 5.04 -3.03 3.97
N VAL A 58 5.97 -2.08 4.10
CA VAL A 58 6.32 -1.16 3.01
C VAL A 58 6.88 -1.94 1.80
N GLY A 59 7.79 -2.89 2.03
CA GLY A 59 8.33 -3.74 0.97
C GLY A 59 7.27 -4.61 0.31
N HIS A 60 6.38 -5.20 1.10
CA HIS A 60 5.28 -6.00 0.56
C HIS A 60 4.31 -5.17 -0.30
N ARG A 61 3.93 -3.97 0.16
CA ARG A 61 3.11 -3.04 -0.63
C ARG A 61 3.81 -2.65 -1.93
N ARG A 62 5.12 -2.39 -1.91
CA ARG A 62 5.89 -2.06 -3.13
C ARG A 62 5.86 -3.21 -4.14
N ASN A 63 5.96 -4.46 -3.70
CA ASN A 63 5.90 -5.61 -4.59
C ASN A 63 4.51 -5.78 -5.22
N LEU A 64 3.44 -5.57 -4.44
CA LEU A 64 2.07 -5.60 -4.97
C LEU A 64 1.83 -4.47 -5.98
N LEU A 65 2.31 -3.26 -5.70
CA LEU A 65 2.24 -2.14 -6.64
C LEU A 65 3.00 -2.42 -7.94
N ALA A 66 4.17 -3.06 -7.86
CA ALA A 66 4.91 -3.47 -9.05
C ALA A 66 4.18 -4.55 -9.86
N TYR A 67 3.49 -5.48 -9.19
CA TYR A 67 2.64 -6.45 -9.85
C TYR A 67 1.47 -5.77 -10.57
N ILE A 68 0.75 -4.86 -9.92
CA ILE A 68 -0.35 -4.10 -10.55
C ILE A 68 0.18 -3.33 -11.76
N TYR A 69 1.26 -2.57 -11.60
CA TYR A 69 1.87 -1.81 -12.70
C TYR A 69 2.23 -2.67 -13.92
N LYS A 70 2.79 -3.86 -13.69
CA LYS A 70 3.16 -4.79 -14.77
C LYS A 70 1.94 -5.30 -15.55
N ASN A 71 0.79 -5.43 -14.89
CA ASN A 71 -0.43 -5.94 -15.50
C ASN A 71 -1.25 -4.81 -16.14
N ASP A 72 -1.44 -3.71 -15.43
CA ASP A 72 -2.17 -2.53 -15.88
C ASP A 72 -1.60 -1.25 -15.24
N VAL A 73 -1.01 -0.41 -16.08
CA VAL A 73 -0.40 0.87 -15.67
C VAL A 73 -1.45 1.90 -15.26
N ASN A 74 -2.63 1.89 -15.88
CA ASN A 74 -3.71 2.82 -15.55
C ASN A 74 -4.29 2.50 -14.17
N GLU A 75 -4.58 1.23 -13.89
CA GLU A 75 -5.03 0.80 -12.56
C GLU A 75 -4.00 1.16 -11.48
N TYR A 76 -2.71 0.98 -11.76
CA TYR A 76 -1.65 1.40 -10.84
C TYR A 76 -1.73 2.91 -10.54
N ARG A 77 -1.81 3.75 -11.58
CA ARG A 77 -1.85 5.21 -11.46
C ARG A 77 -3.07 5.68 -10.68
N GLU A 78 -4.24 5.14 -10.98
CA GLU A 78 -5.49 5.45 -10.27
C GLU A 78 -5.40 5.06 -8.80
N LEU A 79 -4.90 3.85 -8.51
CA LEU A 79 -4.78 3.36 -7.14
C LEU A 79 -3.83 4.20 -6.30
N ILE A 80 -2.64 4.54 -6.82
CA ILE A 80 -1.69 5.36 -6.05
C ILE A 80 -2.19 6.78 -5.85
N ALA A 81 -2.94 7.34 -6.82
CA ALA A 81 -3.55 8.66 -6.70
C ALA A 81 -4.63 8.65 -5.61
N LYS A 82 -5.52 7.65 -5.63
CA LYS A 82 -6.58 7.47 -4.63
C LYS A 82 -6.02 7.28 -3.21
N LEU A 83 -4.90 6.54 -3.09
CA LEU A 83 -4.26 6.25 -1.80
C LEU A 83 -3.21 7.28 -1.36
N GLY A 84 -2.90 8.30 -2.16
CA GLY A 84 -1.85 9.29 -1.87
C GLY A 84 -0.44 8.67 -1.79
N ILE A 85 -0.17 7.62 -2.55
CA ILE A 85 1.13 6.93 -2.57
C ILE A 85 2.04 7.61 -3.60
N ARG A 86 3.29 7.90 -3.21
CA ARG A 86 4.29 8.46 -4.12
C ARG A 86 4.61 7.49 -5.26
N ASN A 87 4.51 7.97 -6.49
CA ASN A 87 4.93 7.25 -7.69
C ASN A 87 6.45 7.11 -7.73
N THR A 88 6.94 5.97 -7.23
CA THR A 88 8.37 5.66 -7.22
C THR A 88 8.76 4.66 -8.29
N LEU A 89 7.80 3.92 -8.88
CA LEU A 89 8.12 2.91 -9.88
C LEU A 89 8.42 3.56 -11.22
N GLU A 90 7.55 4.45 -11.70
CA GLU A 90 7.78 5.14 -12.98
C GLU A 90 9.00 6.06 -12.91
N ARG A 91 9.23 6.73 -11.76
CA ARG A 91 10.41 7.58 -11.59
C ARG A 91 11.71 6.79 -11.71
N ASN A 92 11.81 5.64 -11.04
CA ASN A 92 13.03 4.84 -11.14
C ASN A 92 13.21 4.28 -12.56
N LEU A 93 12.13 3.95 -13.28
CA LEU A 93 12.25 3.47 -14.66
C LEU A 93 12.80 4.56 -15.58
N ALA A 94 12.28 5.79 -15.48
CA ALA A 94 12.79 6.93 -16.24
C ALA A 94 14.28 7.21 -15.95
N GLU A 95 14.71 7.08 -14.69
CA GLU A 95 16.13 7.26 -14.28
C GLU A 95 17.07 6.15 -14.79
N ASN A 96 16.56 5.02 -15.29
CA ASN A 96 17.39 3.91 -15.82
C ASN A 96 17.42 3.87 -17.36
N GLU A 97 16.74 4.79 -18.04
CA GLU A 97 16.73 4.90 -19.51
C GLU A 97 17.71 5.97 -20.04
N ASP A 98 18.35 6.74 -19.14
CA ASP A 98 19.43 7.71 -19.39
C ASP A 98 20.83 7.12 -19.11
#